data_AF-A0AA44FBG2-F1
#
_entry.id   AF-A0AA44FBG2-F1
#
_cell.length_a   1.000
_cell.length_b   1.000
_cell.length_c   1.000
_cell.angle_alpha   90.00
_cell.angle_beta   90.00
_cell.angle_gamma   90.00
#
_symmetry.space_group_name_H-M   'P 1'
#
loop_
_entity.id
_entity.type
_entity.pdbx_description
1 polymer ?
#
loop_
_entity_poly.entity_id
_entity_poly.type
_entity_poly.pdbx_seq_one_letter_code
_entity_poly.pdbx_strand_id
1 'polypeptide(L)'
;MTRDILAHSRPTASLASREKFSPSPRNLAISAAFVAGGVVTGAIGWSGHALALPIGVAFPALWAFAPSRTVAALVAAAYFLGASRGLPVGTSIFYGQQLAIGISFWLAASILFVIVHAVLWTSKGGWRRPLRYAVAAFLMSVPPFGITGWASPITAAGILFPGWGWYGLAVMAAGLVIMTTKYWPTAALVLGGFYAWSATSWTAPTVPDGWAGINTQFRFTTAGQYADYAQHLETIGMVRQAAAQGASVVVLPESAFGLWSRTTESLWRRELTGLDLRVVGGAAVVDPTGYDNTMMELTPNASQVLYRQRMPVPVSMWQPWATGGAHAQIFGNPYVMVGGKRAAPLICYELLLVWPVLQSMMYEPDMIVAVGNGWWTGGSNIVSILKASGEAWASLFDIPLIMAFNE
;
A
#
# COMPACT_ATOMS: atom_id res chain seq x y z
N MET A 1 71.28 22.31 -51.02
CA MET A 1 72.10 22.83 -49.91
C MET A 1 71.19 23.70 -49.05
N THR A 2 70.90 23.45 -47.77
CA THR A 2 71.40 22.47 -46.80
C THR A 2 70.33 22.31 -45.70
N ARG A 3 70.26 21.10 -45.12
CA ARG A 3 69.42 20.67 -43.99
C ARG A 3 69.88 21.27 -42.65
N ASP A 4 68.97 21.28 -41.66
CA ASP A 4 69.08 20.71 -40.28
C ASP A 4 67.93 21.27 -39.43
N ILE A 5 66.88 20.54 -39.01
CA ILE A 5 66.71 19.49 -37.97
C ILE A 5 67.26 19.85 -36.58
N LEU A 6 66.35 20.09 -35.62
CA LEU A 6 66.38 19.76 -34.18
C LEU A 6 65.01 20.22 -33.60
N ALA A 7 64.00 19.35 -33.46
CA ALA A 7 63.72 18.43 -32.34
C ALA A 7 63.33 19.12 -31.00
N HIS A 8 62.09 18.80 -30.57
CA HIS A 8 61.54 18.80 -29.19
C HIS A 8 61.12 20.17 -28.62
N SER A 9 59.87 20.42 -28.23
CA SER A 9 59.12 19.65 -27.23
C SER A 9 57.65 20.14 -27.16
N ARG A 10 56.72 19.21 -26.95
CA ARG A 10 55.29 19.48 -26.69
C ARG A 10 55.12 20.10 -25.29
N PRO A 11 54.26 21.10 -25.07
CA PRO A 11 53.86 21.47 -23.72
C PRO A 11 52.94 20.38 -23.15
N THR A 12 53.35 19.89 -22.00
CA THR A 12 52.70 18.88 -21.16
C THR A 12 51.30 19.33 -20.74
N ALA A 13 50.33 18.43 -20.92
CA ALA A 13 49.08 18.45 -20.17
C ALA A 13 49.34 18.13 -18.67
N SER A 14 48.37 18.48 -17.81
CA SER A 14 48.27 18.14 -16.37
C SER A 14 49.02 19.12 -15.45
N LEU A 15 48.38 19.92 -14.59
CA LEU A 15 47.41 19.58 -13.56
C LEU A 15 46.41 20.73 -13.38
N ALA A 16 45.22 20.64 -13.98
CA ALA A 16 44.07 21.34 -13.43
C ALA A 16 43.69 20.60 -12.15
N SER A 17 43.81 21.29 -11.02
CA SER A 17 43.33 20.84 -9.73
C SER A 17 41.94 20.24 -9.87
N ARG A 18 41.81 18.94 -9.54
CA ARG A 18 40.54 18.44 -9.04
C ARG A 18 40.26 19.20 -7.75
N GLU A 19 39.60 20.35 -7.86
CA GLU A 19 38.89 20.93 -6.73
C GLU A 19 37.82 19.92 -6.31
N LYS A 20 38.22 19.02 -5.40
CA LYS A 20 37.28 18.38 -4.49
C LYS A 20 36.77 19.51 -3.59
N PHE A 21 35.76 20.24 -4.08
CA PHE A 21 35.01 21.15 -3.23
C PHE A 21 34.37 20.30 -2.13
N SER A 22 34.96 20.32 -0.94
CA SER A 22 34.28 19.88 0.28
C SER A 22 32.95 20.65 0.35
N PRO A 23 31.80 19.97 0.45
CA PRO A 23 30.53 20.67 0.53
C PRO A 23 30.54 21.59 1.75
N SER A 24 30.14 22.85 1.56
CA SER A 24 30.08 23.79 2.67
C SER A 24 29.15 23.27 3.78
N PRO A 25 29.38 23.61 5.06
CA PRO A 25 28.53 23.17 6.17
C PRO A 25 27.04 23.52 5.94
N ARG A 26 26.77 24.64 5.28
CA ARG A 26 25.41 25.06 4.87
C ARG A 26 24.77 24.09 3.87
N ASN A 27 25.52 23.61 2.89
CA ASN A 27 25.01 22.66 1.89
C ASN A 27 24.72 21.29 2.52
N LEU A 28 25.51 20.88 3.50
CA LEU A 28 25.26 19.66 4.29
C LEU A 28 24.00 19.81 5.15
N ALA A 29 23.85 20.93 5.85
CA ALA A 29 22.67 21.20 6.68
C ALA A 29 21.36 21.22 5.84
N ILE A 30 21.38 21.86 4.67
CA ILE A 30 20.23 21.86 3.75
C ILE A 30 19.93 20.42 3.31
N SER A 31 20.93 19.66 2.87
CA SER A 31 20.74 18.28 2.43
C SER A 31 20.15 17.40 3.54
N ALA A 32 20.63 17.55 4.77
CA ALA A 32 20.10 16.85 5.94
C ALA A 32 18.63 17.22 6.23
N ALA A 33 18.27 18.51 6.10
CA ALA A 33 16.89 18.96 6.29
C ALA A 33 15.92 18.34 5.28
N PHE A 34 16.32 18.22 4.00
CA PHE A 34 15.52 17.52 2.98
C PHE A 34 15.29 16.05 3.34
N VAL A 35 16.35 15.35 3.74
CA VAL A 35 16.27 13.93 4.14
C VAL A 35 15.39 13.77 5.38
N ALA A 36 15.53 14.65 6.38
CA ALA A 36 14.68 14.68 7.55
C ALA A 36 13.20 14.93 7.19
N GLY A 37 12.92 15.82 6.23
CA GLY A 37 11.59 15.99 5.67
C GLY A 37 11.04 14.72 5.03
N GLY A 38 11.89 13.96 4.32
CA GLY A 38 11.55 12.64 3.79
C GLY A 38 11.13 11.66 4.91
N VAL A 39 11.91 11.61 6.00
CA VAL A 39 11.57 10.79 7.18
C VAL A 39 10.23 11.21 7.78
N VAL A 40 10.00 12.50 8.00
CA VAL A 40 8.77 13.02 8.60
C VAL A 40 7.55 12.68 7.74
N THR A 41 7.64 12.94 6.43
CA THR A 41 6.55 12.69 5.49
C THR A 41 6.24 11.21 5.34
N GLY A 42 7.26 10.34 5.35
CA GLY A 42 7.07 8.89 5.34
C GLY A 42 6.53 8.35 6.66
N ALA A 43 7.16 8.70 7.78
CA ALA A 43 6.86 8.11 9.08
C ALA A 43 5.53 8.59 9.67
N ILE A 44 5.25 9.90 9.60
CA ILE A 44 4.01 10.45 10.13
C ILE A 44 2.87 10.23 9.13
N GLY A 45 3.11 10.47 7.84
CA GLY A 45 2.12 10.27 6.78
C GLY A 45 1.58 8.85 6.77
N TRP A 46 2.46 7.86 6.97
CA TRP A 46 2.11 6.45 7.07
C TRP A 46 2.29 5.98 8.52
N SER A 47 1.61 6.67 9.44
CA SER A 47 1.54 6.30 10.85
C SER A 47 0.47 5.24 11.13
N GLY A 48 -0.55 5.15 10.29
CA GLY A 48 -1.74 4.32 10.52
C GLY A 48 -2.97 5.12 10.97
N HIS A 49 -2.84 6.44 11.10
CA HIS A 49 -3.97 7.36 11.25
C HIS A 49 -4.33 7.96 9.90
N ALA A 50 -5.58 7.80 9.45
CA ALA A 50 -6.05 8.29 8.15
C ALA A 50 -5.80 9.79 7.96
N LEU A 51 -6.10 10.61 8.97
CA LEU A 51 -5.84 12.05 8.96
C LEU A 51 -4.37 12.44 8.81
N ALA A 52 -3.42 11.53 9.03
CA ALA A 52 -2.00 11.83 8.84
C ALA A 52 -1.54 11.70 7.38
N LEU A 53 -2.27 10.96 6.52
CA LEU A 53 -1.92 10.72 5.11
C LEU A 53 -1.58 12.01 4.33
N PRO A 54 -2.29 13.15 4.50
CA PRO A 54 -1.94 14.42 3.85
C PRO A 54 -0.52 14.93 4.12
N ILE A 55 0.14 14.51 5.19
CA ILE A 55 1.54 14.90 5.46
C ILE A 55 2.47 14.35 4.35
N GLY A 56 2.14 13.20 3.77
CA GLY A 56 2.87 12.62 2.64
C GLY A 56 2.88 13.50 1.38
N VAL A 57 1.94 14.44 1.26
CA VAL A 57 1.80 15.36 0.10
C VAL A 57 2.96 16.35 -0.02
N ALA A 58 3.76 16.53 1.03
CA ALA A 58 4.99 17.32 0.97
C ALA A 58 6.16 16.58 0.29
N PHE A 59 6.11 15.25 0.15
CA PHE A 59 7.15 14.44 -0.50
C PHE A 59 7.55 14.92 -1.91
N PRO A 60 6.62 15.23 -2.84
CA PRO A 60 6.96 15.68 -4.19
C PRO A 60 7.79 16.95 -4.19
N ALA A 61 7.48 17.90 -3.29
CA ALA A 61 8.25 19.14 -3.16
C ALA A 61 9.66 18.86 -2.63
N LEU A 62 9.80 18.02 -1.60
CA LEU A 62 11.10 17.62 -1.06
C LEU A 62 11.97 16.93 -2.13
N TRP A 63 11.38 16.04 -2.92
CA TRP A 63 12.07 15.39 -4.03
C TRP A 63 12.44 16.39 -5.14
N ALA A 64 11.51 17.25 -5.53
CA ALA A 64 11.66 18.21 -6.63
C ALA A 64 12.74 19.27 -6.36
N PHE A 65 12.82 19.77 -5.13
CA PHE A 65 13.71 20.86 -4.73
C PHE A 65 14.99 20.39 -4.03
N ALA A 66 15.22 19.08 -3.95
CA ALA A 66 16.45 18.52 -3.43
C ALA A 66 17.70 19.15 -4.13
N PRO A 67 18.78 19.48 -3.40
CA PRO A 67 19.96 20.14 -3.97
C PRO A 67 20.70 19.32 -5.04
N SER A 68 20.56 18.00 -5.03
CA SER A 68 21.23 17.10 -5.97
C SER A 68 20.43 15.82 -6.18
N ARG A 69 20.77 15.07 -7.24
CA ARG A 69 20.16 13.76 -7.51
C ARG A 69 20.37 12.80 -6.34
N THR A 70 21.54 12.82 -5.71
CA THR A 70 21.84 11.98 -4.54
C THR A 70 20.93 12.34 -3.37
N VAL A 71 20.71 13.63 -3.11
CA VAL A 71 19.78 14.05 -2.05
C VAL A 71 18.35 13.67 -2.39
N ALA A 72 17.91 13.81 -3.64
CA ALA A 72 16.59 13.37 -4.07
C ALA A 72 16.39 11.85 -3.87
N ALA A 73 17.43 11.06 -4.14
CA ALA A 73 17.43 9.62 -3.89
C ALA A 73 17.35 9.31 -2.38
N LEU A 74 18.09 10.05 -1.54
CA LEU A 74 18.02 9.91 -0.09
C LEU A 74 16.67 10.36 0.49
N VAL A 75 16.04 11.40 -0.07
CA VAL A 75 14.68 11.83 0.28
C VAL A 75 13.67 10.72 -0.04
N ALA A 76 13.75 10.13 -1.24
CA ALA A 76 12.92 8.98 -1.61
C ALA A 76 13.16 7.80 -0.67
N ALA A 77 14.42 7.45 -0.40
CA ALA A 77 14.76 6.38 0.53
C ALA A 77 14.17 6.65 1.92
N ALA A 78 14.38 7.84 2.47
CA ALA A 78 13.86 8.24 3.78
C ALA A 78 12.33 8.17 3.86
N TYR A 79 11.63 8.62 2.81
CA TYR A 79 10.18 8.55 2.72
C TYR A 79 9.66 7.10 2.70
N PHE A 80 10.12 6.28 1.76
CA PHE A 80 9.61 4.92 1.61
C PHE A 80 10.05 3.98 2.74
N LEU A 81 11.27 4.14 3.27
CA LEU A 81 11.72 3.42 4.45
C LEU A 81 10.91 3.85 5.68
N GLY A 82 10.72 5.16 5.88
CA GLY A 82 9.90 5.69 6.98
C GLY A 82 8.45 5.18 6.94
N ALA A 83 7.87 5.13 5.73
CA ALA A 83 6.51 4.63 5.53
C ALA A 83 6.36 3.13 5.79
N SER A 84 7.42 2.35 5.54
CA SER A 84 7.43 0.89 5.67
C SER A 84 8.20 0.38 6.90
N ARG A 85 8.45 1.25 7.89
CA ARG A 85 9.28 0.96 9.08
C ARG A 85 8.80 -0.20 9.95
N GLY A 86 7.55 -0.64 9.80
CA GLY A 86 7.02 -1.83 10.47
C GLY A 86 7.50 -3.15 9.83
N LEU A 87 7.95 -3.13 8.57
CA LEU A 87 8.33 -4.33 7.83
C LEU A 87 9.46 -5.13 8.50
N PRO A 88 10.56 -4.54 9.00
CA PRO A 88 11.63 -5.34 9.62
C PRO A 88 11.16 -6.24 10.75
N VAL A 89 10.29 -5.72 11.65
CA VAL A 89 9.71 -6.50 12.75
C VAL A 89 8.80 -7.58 12.18
N GLY A 90 7.89 -7.22 11.29
CA GLY A 90 6.92 -8.18 10.75
C GLY A 90 7.58 -9.31 9.95
N THR A 91 8.53 -8.98 9.09
CA THR A 91 9.31 -9.95 8.32
C THR A 91 10.16 -10.84 9.23
N SER A 92 10.69 -10.30 10.34
CA SER A 92 11.40 -11.14 11.31
C SER A 92 10.48 -12.18 11.93
N ILE A 93 9.25 -11.83 12.32
CA ILE A 93 8.27 -12.78 12.88
C ILE A 93 7.91 -13.84 11.82
N PHE A 94 7.68 -13.41 10.59
CA PHE A 94 7.26 -14.29 9.50
C PHE A 94 8.33 -15.33 9.08
N TYR A 95 9.60 -14.93 9.02
CA TYR A 95 10.72 -15.79 8.56
C TYR A 95 11.55 -16.42 9.70
N GLY A 96 11.01 -16.53 10.92
CA GLY A 96 11.68 -17.26 12.00
C GLY A 96 12.68 -16.43 12.82
N GLN A 97 12.28 -15.23 13.22
CA GLN A 97 12.95 -14.30 14.15
C GLN A 97 14.33 -13.78 13.73
N GLN A 98 14.63 -13.73 12.43
CA GLN A 98 15.89 -13.16 11.93
C GLN A 98 15.71 -11.70 11.51
N LEU A 99 16.00 -10.77 12.42
CA LEU A 99 15.89 -9.33 12.14
C LEU A 99 16.77 -8.88 10.94
N ALA A 100 17.92 -9.51 10.75
CA ALA A 100 18.80 -9.22 9.61
C ALA A 100 18.13 -9.50 8.26
N ILE A 101 17.34 -10.59 8.16
CA ILE A 101 16.54 -10.90 6.98
C ILE A 101 15.46 -9.84 6.80
N GLY A 102 14.77 -9.46 7.88
CA GLY A 102 13.76 -8.41 7.86
C GLY A 102 14.29 -7.05 7.37
N ILE A 103 15.46 -6.64 7.85
CA ILE A 103 16.14 -5.42 7.40
C ILE A 103 16.52 -5.52 5.91
N SER A 104 17.02 -6.68 5.48
CA SER A 104 17.41 -6.90 4.07
C SER A 104 16.22 -6.77 3.13
N PHE A 105 15.07 -7.37 3.49
CA PHE A 105 13.83 -7.23 2.74
C PHE A 105 13.33 -5.79 2.71
N TRP A 106 13.34 -5.10 3.84
CA TRP A 106 12.90 -3.71 3.94
C TRP A 106 13.72 -2.76 3.05
N LEU A 107 15.05 -2.93 3.05
CA LEU A 107 15.94 -2.19 2.17
C LEU A 107 15.70 -2.56 0.70
N ALA A 108 15.66 -3.85 0.36
CA ALA A 108 15.47 -4.32 -1.01
C ALA A 108 14.13 -3.86 -1.61
N ALA A 109 13.05 -3.95 -0.83
CA ALA A 109 11.71 -3.50 -1.16
C ALA A 109 11.68 -2.00 -1.53
N SER A 110 12.54 -1.19 -0.91
CA SER A 110 12.62 0.25 -1.16
C SER A 110 13.49 0.64 -2.35
N ILE A 111 14.37 -0.25 -2.85
CA ILE A 111 15.33 0.06 -3.93
C ILE A 111 14.63 0.52 -5.20
N LEU A 112 13.55 -0.17 -5.61
CA LEU A 112 12.87 0.16 -6.87
C LEU A 112 12.33 1.59 -6.85
N PHE A 113 11.72 2.01 -5.73
CA PHE A 113 11.24 3.37 -5.54
C PHE A 113 12.37 4.40 -5.65
N VAL A 114 13.48 4.14 -4.96
CA VAL A 114 14.64 5.03 -4.95
C VAL A 114 15.22 5.17 -6.34
N ILE A 115 15.33 4.08 -7.10
CA ILE A 115 15.82 4.10 -8.48
C ILE A 115 14.90 4.92 -9.38
N VAL A 116 13.59 4.66 -9.37
CA VAL A 116 12.61 5.38 -10.21
C VAL A 116 12.71 6.88 -9.94
N HIS A 117 12.70 7.28 -8.67
CA HIS A 117 12.78 8.68 -8.26
C HIS A 117 14.15 9.30 -8.55
N ALA A 118 15.26 8.58 -8.38
CA ALA A 118 16.60 9.09 -8.65
C ALA A 118 16.85 9.29 -10.16
N VAL A 119 16.40 8.34 -10.99
CA VAL A 119 16.54 8.39 -12.45
C VAL A 119 15.70 9.51 -13.04
N LEU A 120 14.45 9.65 -12.58
CA LEU A 120 13.54 10.69 -13.06
C LEU A 120 13.84 12.06 -12.45
N TRP A 121 14.72 12.17 -11.46
CA TRP A 121 15.08 13.48 -10.91
C TRP A 121 15.90 14.32 -11.91
N THR A 122 15.66 15.63 -11.91
CA THR A 122 16.41 16.58 -12.73
C THR A 122 16.68 17.90 -12.02
N SER A 123 17.92 18.37 -12.13
CA SER A 123 18.31 19.73 -11.72
C SER A 123 17.76 20.79 -12.66
N LYS A 124 17.40 20.43 -13.91
CA LYS A 124 16.86 21.36 -14.89
C LYS A 124 15.48 21.83 -14.43
N GLY A 125 15.36 23.12 -14.15
CA GLY A 125 14.09 23.74 -13.77
C GLY A 125 13.07 23.79 -14.91
N GLY A 126 11.93 24.43 -14.66
CA GLY A 126 10.84 24.58 -15.63
C GLY A 126 9.94 23.35 -15.71
N TRP A 127 9.32 23.13 -16.88
CA TRP A 127 8.26 22.13 -17.09
C TRP A 127 8.75 20.66 -17.02
N ARG A 128 10.05 20.42 -17.18
CA ARG A 128 10.61 19.06 -17.18
C ARG A 128 10.48 18.37 -15.83
N ARG A 129 10.56 19.13 -14.73
CA ARG A 129 10.48 18.60 -13.37
C ARG A 129 9.08 18.06 -13.04
N PRO A 130 7.97 18.83 -13.22
CA PRO A 130 6.63 18.30 -13.01
C PRO A 130 6.28 17.16 -13.95
N LEU A 131 6.70 17.19 -15.23
CA LEU A 131 6.47 16.04 -16.12
C LEU A 131 7.14 14.77 -15.57
N ARG A 132 8.42 14.85 -15.18
CA ARG A 132 9.16 13.68 -14.69
C ARG A 132 8.59 13.15 -13.38
N TYR A 133 8.09 14.02 -12.51
CA TYR A 133 7.35 13.58 -11.33
C TYR A 133 6.03 12.90 -11.70
N ALA A 134 5.27 13.45 -12.64
CA ALA A 134 4.04 12.82 -13.13
C ALA A 134 4.31 11.42 -13.71
N VAL A 135 5.40 11.26 -14.47
CA VAL A 135 5.87 9.95 -14.95
C VAL A 135 6.22 9.02 -13.78
N ALA A 136 6.94 9.50 -12.76
CA ALA A 136 7.28 8.70 -11.59
C ALA A 136 6.02 8.23 -10.84
N ALA A 137 5.10 9.15 -10.56
CA ALA A 137 3.84 8.86 -9.89
C ALA A 137 2.98 7.88 -10.70
N PHE A 138 2.92 8.04 -12.02
CA PHE A 138 2.21 7.12 -12.91
C PHE A 138 2.83 5.72 -12.86
N LEU A 139 4.15 5.60 -13.07
CA LEU A 139 4.86 4.31 -13.00
C LEU A 139 4.61 3.63 -11.65
N MET A 140 4.75 4.35 -10.54
CA MET A 140 4.51 3.78 -9.21
C MET A 140 3.05 3.44 -8.92
N SER A 141 2.09 3.87 -9.76
CA SER A 141 0.67 3.58 -9.58
C SER A 141 0.18 2.39 -10.40
N VAL A 142 0.89 2.00 -11.47
CA VAL A 142 0.46 0.92 -12.39
C VAL A 142 1.52 -0.18 -12.53
N PRO A 143 1.15 -1.47 -12.67
CA PRO A 143 2.11 -2.55 -12.92
C PRO A 143 2.98 -2.28 -14.17
N PRO A 144 4.25 -2.72 -14.21
CA PRO A 144 4.90 -3.58 -13.20
C PRO A 144 5.42 -2.83 -11.96
N PHE A 145 5.73 -1.54 -12.05
CA PHE A 145 6.31 -0.79 -10.92
C PHE A 145 5.31 -0.58 -9.77
N GLY A 146 4.02 -0.43 -10.10
CA GLY A 146 2.93 -0.35 -9.14
C GLY A 146 2.64 -1.65 -8.38
N ILE A 147 3.29 -2.77 -8.72
CA ILE A 147 3.27 -3.98 -7.88
C ILE A 147 3.90 -3.68 -6.52
N THR A 148 4.98 -2.92 -6.52
CA THR A 148 5.60 -2.39 -5.30
C THR A 148 5.22 -0.91 -5.16
N GLY A 149 3.96 -0.54 -5.40
CA GLY A 149 3.51 0.85 -5.48
C GLY A 149 3.04 1.48 -4.16
N TRP A 150 3.44 0.93 -3.00
CA TRP A 150 2.90 1.38 -1.71
C TRP A 150 3.37 2.78 -1.32
N ALA A 151 2.71 3.33 -0.31
CA ALA A 151 2.99 4.65 0.22
C ALA A 151 2.77 5.81 -0.78
N SER A 152 1.83 5.68 -1.71
CA SER A 152 1.54 6.71 -2.71
C SER A 152 0.81 7.92 -2.08
N PRO A 153 1.34 9.16 -2.19
CA PRO A 153 0.66 10.35 -1.67
C PRO A 153 -0.73 10.61 -2.25
N ILE A 154 -1.07 9.98 -3.39
CA ILE A 154 -2.39 10.12 -4.01
C ILE A 154 -3.51 9.60 -3.12
N THR A 155 -3.22 8.64 -2.23
CA THR A 155 -4.18 8.09 -1.25
C THR A 155 -4.74 9.17 -0.32
N ALA A 156 -3.99 10.26 -0.08
CA ALA A 156 -4.48 11.39 0.72
C ALA A 156 -5.67 12.14 0.08
N ALA A 157 -6.00 11.88 -1.19
CA ALA A 157 -7.19 12.42 -1.85
C ALA A 157 -8.47 12.16 -1.03
N GLY A 158 -8.59 10.98 -0.43
CA GLY A 158 -9.76 10.63 0.39
C GLY A 158 -9.92 11.44 1.67
N ILE A 159 -8.83 12.01 2.16
CA ILE A 159 -8.85 12.85 3.35
C ILE A 159 -9.10 14.30 2.97
N LEU A 160 -8.47 14.77 1.89
CA LEU A 160 -8.57 16.17 1.47
C LEU A 160 -9.85 16.48 0.68
N PHE A 161 -10.39 15.49 -0.04
CA PHE A 161 -11.52 15.64 -0.96
C PHE A 161 -12.55 14.51 -0.76
N PRO A 162 -13.07 14.31 0.46
CA PRO A 162 -14.06 13.28 0.71
C PRO A 162 -15.30 13.50 -0.17
N GLY A 163 -15.74 12.42 -0.83
CA GLY A 163 -16.86 12.36 -1.76
C GLY A 163 -16.68 13.03 -3.12
N TRP A 164 -15.46 13.45 -3.47
CA TRP A 164 -15.20 14.04 -4.79
C TRP A 164 -14.90 12.99 -5.87
N GLY A 165 -14.78 11.71 -5.50
CA GLY A 165 -14.53 10.59 -6.39
C GLY A 165 -13.37 10.82 -7.36
N TRP A 166 -13.62 10.57 -8.64
CA TRP A 166 -12.64 10.77 -9.72
C TRP A 166 -12.17 12.22 -9.86
N TYR A 167 -13.03 13.20 -9.57
CA TYR A 167 -12.65 14.61 -9.60
C TYR A 167 -11.65 14.93 -8.48
N GLY A 168 -11.89 14.43 -7.26
CA GLY A 168 -10.97 14.56 -6.14
C GLY A 168 -9.61 13.92 -6.42
N LEU A 169 -9.61 12.75 -7.06
CA LEU A 169 -8.39 12.08 -7.51
C LEU A 169 -7.59 12.93 -8.52
N ALA A 170 -8.28 13.53 -9.49
CA ALA A 170 -7.66 14.39 -10.50
C ALA A 170 -7.09 15.67 -9.89
N VAL A 171 -7.83 16.32 -8.98
CA VAL A 171 -7.38 17.49 -8.22
C VAL A 171 -6.15 17.14 -7.39
N MET A 172 -6.15 15.99 -6.72
CA MET A 172 -5.01 15.52 -5.93
C MET A 172 -3.77 15.26 -6.81
N ALA A 173 -3.93 14.57 -7.94
CA ALA A 173 -2.85 14.31 -8.88
C ALA A 173 -2.25 15.63 -9.43
N ALA A 174 -3.11 16.59 -9.81
CA ALA A 174 -2.68 17.91 -10.23
C ALA A 174 -1.93 18.65 -9.09
N GLY A 175 -2.45 18.60 -7.87
CA GLY A 175 -1.82 19.17 -6.68
C GLY A 175 -0.41 18.62 -6.45
N LEU A 176 -0.24 17.29 -6.49
CA LEU A 176 1.07 16.64 -6.36
C LEU A 176 2.05 17.09 -7.45
N VAL A 177 1.59 17.26 -8.69
CA VAL A 177 2.42 17.79 -9.78
C VAL A 177 2.78 19.26 -9.54
N ILE A 178 1.81 20.10 -9.13
CA ILE A 178 2.03 21.53 -8.84
C ILE A 178 3.02 21.71 -7.68
N MET A 179 3.02 20.81 -6.68
CA MET A 179 3.99 20.78 -5.57
C MET A 179 5.45 20.66 -6.05
N THR A 180 5.70 20.25 -7.29
CA THR A 180 7.05 20.19 -7.88
C THR A 180 7.44 21.43 -8.67
N THR A 181 6.57 22.45 -8.72
CA THR A 181 6.73 23.69 -9.49
C THR A 181 6.98 24.90 -8.61
N LYS A 182 7.25 26.07 -9.20
CA LYS A 182 7.36 27.34 -8.45
C LYS A 182 6.11 27.71 -7.65
N TYR A 183 4.95 27.14 -8.00
CA TYR A 183 3.68 27.38 -7.32
C TYR A 183 3.43 26.43 -6.14
N TRP A 184 4.42 25.63 -5.74
CA TRP A 184 4.31 24.74 -4.59
C TRP A 184 3.85 25.43 -3.30
N PRO A 185 4.21 26.69 -2.96
CA PRO A 185 3.73 27.30 -1.72
C PRO A 185 2.21 27.54 -1.78
N THR A 186 1.70 27.96 -2.94
CA THR A 186 0.26 28.14 -3.16
C THR A 186 -0.47 26.81 -3.07
N ALA A 187 0.06 25.75 -3.70
CA ALA A 187 -0.51 24.42 -3.59
C ALA A 187 -0.49 23.91 -2.14
N ALA A 188 0.61 24.10 -1.42
CA ALA A 188 0.72 23.72 -0.02
C ALA A 188 -0.27 24.48 0.88
N LEU A 189 -0.50 25.77 0.63
CA LEU A 189 -1.51 26.55 1.35
C LEU A 189 -2.93 26.07 1.06
N VAL A 190 -3.26 25.82 -0.22
CA VAL A 190 -4.59 25.33 -0.62
C VAL A 190 -4.84 23.94 -0.03
N LEU A 191 -3.92 22.99 -0.22
CA LEU A 191 -4.03 21.64 0.32
C LEU A 191 -3.98 21.63 1.85
N GLY A 192 -3.22 22.53 2.46
CA GLY A 192 -3.21 22.76 3.90
C GLY A 192 -4.54 23.30 4.43
N GLY A 193 -5.23 24.14 3.67
CA GLY A 193 -6.58 24.60 3.98
C GLY A 193 -7.60 23.46 3.95
N PHE A 194 -7.57 22.63 2.90
CA PHE A 194 -8.39 21.40 2.85
C PHE A 194 -8.05 20.43 3.98
N TYR A 195 -6.77 20.32 4.34
CA TYR A 195 -6.35 19.48 5.45
C TYR A 195 -6.87 20.01 6.80
N ALA A 196 -6.77 21.31 7.06
CA ALA A 196 -7.30 21.93 8.26
C ALA A 196 -8.82 21.77 8.37
N TRP A 197 -9.54 21.88 7.25
CA TRP A 197 -10.97 21.59 7.18
C TRP A 197 -11.25 20.12 7.55
N SER A 198 -10.59 19.19 6.86
CA SER A 198 -10.69 17.74 7.07
C SER A 198 -10.38 17.33 8.52
N ALA A 199 -9.39 17.95 9.16
CA ALA A 199 -9.06 17.69 10.56
C ALA A 199 -10.23 17.95 11.54
N THR A 200 -11.22 18.73 11.15
CA THR A 200 -12.42 19.04 11.95
C THR A 200 -13.71 18.41 11.43
N SER A 201 -13.78 18.11 10.12
CA SER A 201 -15.02 17.67 9.46
C SER A 201 -14.99 16.22 8.97
N TRP A 202 -13.82 15.59 8.88
CA TRP A 202 -13.70 14.24 8.32
C TRP A 202 -14.26 13.20 9.28
N THR A 203 -15.07 12.31 8.74
CA THR A 203 -15.65 11.18 9.45
C THR A 203 -15.23 9.89 8.76
N ALA A 204 -14.98 8.85 9.55
CA ALA A 204 -14.69 7.53 9.01
C ALA A 204 -15.88 7.02 8.16
N PRO A 205 -15.63 6.26 7.09
CA PRO A 205 -16.69 5.67 6.28
C PRO A 205 -17.59 4.75 7.12
N THR A 206 -18.88 4.73 6.78
CA THR A 206 -19.88 3.94 7.50
C THR A 206 -19.87 2.46 7.08
N VAL A 207 -20.30 1.59 7.98
CA VAL A 207 -20.63 0.19 7.67
C VAL A 207 -22.10 0.13 7.22
N PRO A 208 -22.47 -0.55 6.12
CA PRO A 208 -23.86 -0.67 5.70
C PRO A 208 -24.74 -1.40 6.74
N ASP A 209 -26.01 -1.01 6.81
CA ASP A 209 -26.98 -1.71 7.65
C ASP A 209 -27.05 -3.21 7.34
N GLY A 210 -27.10 -4.03 8.39
CA GLY A 210 -27.13 -5.48 8.29
C GLY A 210 -25.81 -6.13 7.87
N TRP A 211 -24.72 -5.37 7.76
CA TRP A 211 -23.36 -5.89 7.54
C TRP A 211 -22.52 -5.78 8.80
N ALA A 212 -21.70 -6.79 9.06
CA ALA A 212 -20.75 -6.79 10.17
C ALA A 212 -19.38 -7.29 9.72
N GLY A 213 -18.33 -6.52 9.97
CA GLY A 213 -16.94 -6.98 9.88
C GLY A 213 -16.47 -7.48 11.25
N ILE A 214 -15.96 -8.70 11.32
CA ILE A 214 -15.46 -9.31 12.56
C ILE A 214 -13.93 -9.33 12.52
N ASN A 215 -13.30 -8.75 13.53
CA ASN A 215 -11.87 -8.90 13.72
C ASN A 215 -11.58 -10.13 14.58
N THR A 216 -10.49 -10.83 14.29
CA THR A 216 -9.99 -11.96 15.07
C THR A 216 -8.62 -11.63 15.67
N GLN A 217 -8.14 -12.42 16.63
CA GLN A 217 -6.83 -12.21 17.29
C GLN A 217 -5.98 -13.48 17.30
N PHE A 218 -6.07 -14.25 16.20
CA PHE A 218 -5.35 -15.51 16.04
C PHE A 218 -3.87 -15.25 15.78
N ARG A 219 -3.04 -15.82 16.66
CA ARG A 219 -1.58 -15.79 16.53
C ARG A 219 -1.09 -17.10 15.93
N PHE A 220 -0.23 -16.97 14.94
CA PHE A 220 0.46 -18.10 14.34
C PHE A 220 1.95 -18.03 14.66
N THR A 221 2.61 -19.19 14.71
CA THR A 221 4.05 -19.28 14.99
C THR A 221 4.89 -19.46 13.72
N THR A 222 4.25 -19.87 12.62
CA THR A 222 4.94 -20.21 11.37
C THR A 222 4.15 -19.68 10.17
N ALA A 223 4.88 -19.19 9.15
CA ALA A 223 4.29 -18.87 7.85
C ALA A 223 3.54 -20.08 7.26
N GLY A 224 2.32 -19.84 6.75
CA GLY A 224 1.48 -20.91 6.20
C GLY A 224 0.76 -21.77 7.24
N GLN A 225 0.79 -21.40 8.53
CA GLN A 225 -0.13 -21.94 9.52
C GLN A 225 -1.53 -21.34 9.30
N TYR A 226 -2.54 -22.19 9.43
CA TYR A 226 -3.94 -21.81 9.25
C TYR A 226 -4.74 -22.08 10.53
N ALA A 227 -5.96 -21.56 10.58
CA ALA A 227 -6.86 -21.74 11.70
C ALA A 227 -7.03 -23.23 12.03
N ASP A 228 -6.88 -23.60 13.30
CA ASP A 228 -7.20 -24.94 13.77
C ASP A 228 -8.70 -25.11 14.05
N TYR A 229 -9.09 -26.31 14.49
CA TYR A 229 -10.49 -26.61 14.77
C TYR A 229 -11.10 -25.71 15.85
N ALA A 230 -10.35 -25.39 16.92
CA ALA A 230 -10.84 -24.53 18.00
C ALA A 230 -11.04 -23.09 17.51
N GLN A 231 -10.10 -22.59 16.71
CA GLN A 231 -10.19 -21.26 16.09
C GLN A 231 -11.35 -21.17 15.10
N HIS A 232 -11.64 -22.23 14.35
CA HIS A 232 -12.85 -22.30 13.53
C HIS A 232 -14.12 -22.21 14.37
N LEU A 233 -14.24 -22.98 15.45
CA LEU A 233 -15.41 -22.91 16.33
C LEU A 233 -15.57 -21.54 17.02
N GLU A 234 -14.47 -20.92 17.43
CA GLU A 234 -14.48 -19.56 17.99
C GLU A 234 -14.98 -18.55 16.96
N THR A 235 -14.47 -18.60 15.73
CA THR A 235 -14.92 -17.71 14.65
C THR A 235 -16.40 -17.91 14.32
N ILE A 236 -16.85 -19.16 14.26
CA ILE A 236 -18.26 -19.51 14.09
C ILE A 236 -19.12 -18.95 15.22
N GLY A 237 -18.64 -19.00 16.47
CA GLY A 237 -19.30 -18.40 17.62
C GLY A 237 -19.51 -16.90 17.45
N MET A 238 -18.48 -16.17 17.01
CA MET A 238 -18.56 -14.74 16.71
C MET A 238 -19.57 -14.44 15.58
N VAL A 239 -19.58 -15.27 14.53
CA VAL A 239 -20.56 -15.16 13.43
C VAL A 239 -22.00 -15.34 13.93
N ARG A 240 -22.25 -16.34 14.77
CA ARG A 240 -23.58 -16.57 15.39
C ARG A 240 -24.00 -15.39 16.24
N GLN A 241 -23.08 -14.78 16.99
CA GLN A 241 -23.35 -13.60 17.80
C GLN A 241 -23.72 -12.39 16.93
N ALA A 242 -22.99 -12.15 15.84
CA ALA A 242 -23.31 -11.09 14.88
C ALA A 242 -24.69 -11.30 14.23
N ALA A 243 -25.01 -12.54 13.86
CA ALA A 243 -26.34 -12.89 13.34
C ALA A 243 -27.45 -12.62 14.36
N ALA A 244 -27.24 -12.96 15.64
CA ALA A 244 -28.18 -12.66 16.72
C ALA A 244 -28.37 -11.16 16.98
N GLN A 245 -27.38 -10.33 16.60
CA GLN A 245 -27.44 -8.87 16.64
C GLN A 245 -28.07 -8.25 15.37
N GLY A 246 -28.55 -9.08 14.44
CA GLY A 246 -29.24 -8.63 13.22
C GLY A 246 -28.36 -8.53 11.98
N ALA A 247 -27.12 -9.04 12.00
CA ALA A 247 -26.28 -9.08 10.80
C ALA A 247 -26.82 -10.11 9.79
N SER A 248 -27.07 -9.67 8.57
CA SER A 248 -27.45 -10.50 7.41
C SER A 248 -26.23 -10.93 6.58
N VAL A 249 -25.16 -10.12 6.62
CA VAL A 249 -23.88 -10.40 5.98
C VAL A 249 -22.75 -10.20 6.98
N VAL A 250 -21.92 -11.22 7.16
CA VAL A 250 -20.76 -11.18 8.05
C VAL A 250 -19.48 -11.32 7.23
N VAL A 251 -18.58 -10.35 7.34
CA VAL A 251 -17.27 -10.36 6.72
C VAL A 251 -16.22 -10.78 7.74
N LEU A 252 -15.41 -11.77 7.38
CA LEU A 252 -14.34 -12.34 8.19
C LEU A 252 -12.97 -12.00 7.60
N PRO A 253 -11.90 -12.06 8.41
CA PRO A 253 -10.56 -11.71 7.96
C PRO A 253 -10.01 -12.59 6.83
N GLU A 254 -8.90 -12.13 6.26
CA GLU A 254 -8.09 -12.95 5.35
C GLU A 254 -7.64 -14.23 6.07
N SER A 255 -7.72 -15.37 5.37
CA SER A 255 -7.44 -16.70 5.90
C SER A 255 -8.34 -17.19 7.05
N ALA A 256 -9.48 -16.56 7.34
CA ALA A 256 -10.41 -17.01 8.39
C ALA A 256 -10.95 -18.44 8.20
N PHE A 257 -11.13 -18.88 6.95
CA PHE A 257 -11.48 -20.26 6.61
C PHE A 257 -10.24 -21.17 6.49
N GLY A 258 -9.03 -20.63 6.61
CA GLY A 258 -7.80 -21.39 6.49
C GLY A 258 -7.63 -22.03 5.11
N LEU A 259 -7.14 -23.27 5.08
CA LEU A 259 -7.13 -24.10 3.88
C LEU A 259 -8.55 -24.50 3.52
N TRP A 260 -8.95 -24.17 2.29
CA TRP A 260 -10.27 -24.56 1.80
C TRP A 260 -10.28 -26.05 1.44
N SER A 261 -11.15 -26.80 2.10
CA SER A 261 -11.32 -28.24 1.89
C SER A 261 -12.77 -28.64 2.11
N ARG A 262 -13.15 -29.85 1.67
CA ARG A 262 -14.48 -30.42 1.97
C ARG A 262 -14.74 -30.53 3.47
N THR A 263 -13.70 -30.74 4.27
CA THR A 263 -13.79 -30.80 5.73
C THR A 263 -14.15 -29.44 6.32
N THR A 264 -13.44 -28.39 5.90
CA THR A 264 -13.71 -27.00 6.30
C THR A 264 -15.11 -26.60 5.88
N GLU A 265 -15.48 -26.86 4.62
CA GLU A 265 -16.81 -26.56 4.11
C GLU A 265 -17.92 -27.27 4.91
N SER A 266 -17.76 -28.57 5.16
CA SER A 266 -18.75 -29.37 5.89
C SER A 266 -18.93 -28.88 7.33
N LEU A 267 -17.82 -28.54 8.01
CA LEU A 267 -17.85 -27.97 9.36
C LEU A 267 -18.66 -26.69 9.37
N TRP A 268 -18.27 -25.71 8.56
CA TRP A 268 -18.90 -24.41 8.59
C TRP A 268 -20.37 -24.47 8.14
N ARG A 269 -20.71 -25.24 7.11
CA ARG A 269 -22.12 -25.39 6.67
C ARG A 269 -22.99 -26.02 7.75
N ARG A 270 -22.49 -27.05 8.44
CA ARG A 270 -23.20 -27.68 9.56
C ARG A 270 -23.47 -26.64 10.65
N GLU A 271 -22.47 -25.86 11.02
CA GLU A 271 -22.62 -24.85 12.06
C GLU A 271 -23.51 -23.67 11.64
N LEU A 272 -23.52 -23.28 10.38
CA LEU A 272 -24.39 -22.21 9.91
C LEU A 272 -25.83 -22.67 9.62
N THR A 273 -26.14 -23.96 9.75
CA THR A 273 -27.48 -24.49 9.47
C THR A 273 -28.54 -23.83 10.37
N GLY A 274 -29.65 -23.41 9.76
CA GLY A 274 -30.76 -22.75 10.44
C GLY A 274 -30.59 -21.24 10.64
N LEU A 275 -29.48 -20.67 10.19
CA LEU A 275 -29.27 -19.22 10.20
C LEU A 275 -29.49 -18.64 8.81
N ASP A 276 -30.25 -17.55 8.72
CA ASP A 276 -30.41 -16.79 7.48
C ASP A 276 -29.35 -15.69 7.39
N LEU A 277 -28.09 -16.10 7.16
CA LEU A 277 -26.98 -15.17 6.93
C LEU A 277 -26.07 -15.63 5.80
N ARG A 278 -25.26 -14.69 5.33
CA ARG A 278 -24.16 -14.87 4.40
C ARG A 278 -22.85 -14.56 5.09
N VAL A 279 -21.89 -15.47 5.03
CA VAL A 279 -20.54 -15.25 5.54
C VAL A 279 -19.60 -15.07 4.36
N VAL A 280 -18.82 -14.00 4.38
CA VAL A 280 -17.76 -13.73 3.41
C VAL A 280 -16.44 -13.78 4.15
N GLY A 281 -15.53 -14.68 3.80
CA GLY A 281 -14.29 -14.87 4.55
C GLY A 281 -13.11 -15.28 3.68
N GLY A 282 -11.90 -15.03 4.16
CA GLY A 282 -10.69 -15.38 3.43
C GLY A 282 -10.37 -16.88 3.49
N ALA A 283 -9.95 -17.47 2.37
CA ALA A 283 -9.50 -18.86 2.30
C ALA A 283 -8.33 -19.05 1.32
N ALA A 284 -7.50 -20.04 1.58
CA ALA A 284 -6.48 -20.51 0.64
C ALA A 284 -7.00 -21.73 -0.13
N VAL A 285 -7.19 -21.58 -1.44
CA VAL A 285 -7.59 -22.67 -2.35
C VAL A 285 -6.34 -23.21 -3.02
N VAL A 286 -5.91 -24.41 -2.60
CA VAL A 286 -4.65 -25.02 -3.06
C VAL A 286 -4.84 -25.72 -4.40
N ASP A 287 -3.84 -25.62 -5.27
CA ASP A 287 -3.72 -26.35 -6.53
C ASP A 287 -2.32 -27.02 -6.63
N PRO A 288 -2.02 -27.80 -7.68
CA PRO A 288 -0.74 -28.52 -7.78
C PRO A 288 0.52 -27.64 -7.78
N THR A 289 0.40 -26.34 -8.06
CA THR A 289 1.52 -25.43 -8.24
C THR A 289 1.64 -24.38 -7.13
N GLY A 290 0.56 -24.13 -6.38
CA GLY A 290 0.49 -23.10 -5.36
C GLY A 290 -0.90 -23.01 -4.77
N TYR A 291 -1.37 -21.78 -4.55
CA TYR A 291 -2.73 -21.55 -4.07
C TYR A 291 -3.27 -20.18 -4.53
N ASP A 292 -4.58 -20.08 -4.68
CA ASP A 292 -5.26 -18.78 -4.74
C ASP A 292 -5.56 -18.31 -3.33
N ASN A 293 -5.18 -17.06 -3.01
CA ASN A 293 -5.70 -16.37 -1.83
C ASN A 293 -7.05 -15.75 -2.21
N THR A 294 -8.12 -16.18 -1.55
CA THR A 294 -9.49 -15.92 -2.01
C THR A 294 -10.36 -15.27 -0.96
N MET A 295 -11.37 -14.54 -1.42
CA MET A 295 -12.54 -14.21 -0.64
C MET A 295 -13.66 -15.17 -1.06
N MET A 296 -14.13 -15.96 -0.12
CA MET A 296 -15.15 -16.97 -0.32
C MET A 296 -16.45 -16.52 0.30
N GLU A 297 -17.54 -16.89 -0.36
CA GLU A 297 -18.88 -16.83 0.19
C GLU A 297 -19.30 -18.17 0.72
N LEU A 298 -19.95 -18.13 1.87
CA LEU A 298 -20.56 -19.26 2.51
C LEU A 298 -21.97 -18.92 2.98
N THR A 299 -22.90 -19.79 2.62
CA THR A 299 -24.27 -19.83 3.13
C THR A 299 -24.52 -21.24 3.66
N PRO A 300 -25.62 -21.51 4.37
CA PRO A 300 -25.95 -22.87 4.80
C PRO A 300 -26.02 -23.87 3.63
N ASN A 301 -26.45 -23.39 2.46
CA ASN A 301 -26.78 -24.24 1.31
C ASN A 301 -25.70 -24.27 0.22
N ALA A 302 -24.80 -23.29 0.18
CA ALA A 302 -23.81 -23.14 -0.88
C ALA A 302 -22.53 -22.48 -0.38
N SER A 303 -21.41 -22.86 -1.00
CA SER A 303 -20.12 -22.20 -0.87
C SER A 303 -19.59 -21.86 -2.27
N GLN A 304 -18.93 -20.72 -2.43
CA GLN A 304 -18.31 -20.34 -3.70
C GLN A 304 -17.15 -19.37 -3.52
N VAL A 305 -16.19 -19.41 -4.45
CA VAL A 305 -15.13 -18.40 -4.54
C VAL A 305 -15.73 -17.15 -5.20
N LEU A 306 -15.75 -16.02 -4.49
CA LEU A 306 -16.18 -14.74 -5.03
C LEU A 306 -15.04 -14.04 -5.76
N TYR A 307 -13.89 -13.98 -5.11
CA TYR A 307 -12.74 -13.20 -5.58
C TYR A 307 -11.45 -13.94 -5.31
N ARG A 308 -10.49 -13.77 -6.22
CA ARG A 308 -9.11 -14.23 -6.10
C ARG A 308 -8.22 -13.00 -6.09
N GLN A 309 -7.29 -12.93 -5.14
CA GLN A 309 -6.43 -11.78 -4.94
C GLN A 309 -5.67 -11.43 -6.24
N ARG A 310 -5.78 -10.18 -6.68
CA ARG A 310 -5.09 -9.68 -7.87
C ARG A 310 -3.60 -9.48 -7.59
N MET A 311 -3.26 -9.04 -6.38
CA MET A 311 -1.87 -8.83 -5.97
C MET A 311 -1.58 -9.31 -4.54
N PRO A 312 -1.09 -10.55 -4.36
CA PRO A 312 -0.52 -11.00 -3.10
C PRO A 312 0.78 -10.25 -2.79
N VAL A 313 1.23 -10.30 -1.54
CA VAL A 313 2.49 -9.64 -1.13
C VAL A 313 3.66 -10.20 -1.96
N PRO A 314 4.40 -9.35 -2.71
CA PRO A 314 5.54 -9.79 -3.50
C PRO A 314 6.61 -10.46 -2.64
N VAL A 315 7.31 -11.45 -3.20
CA VAL A 315 8.44 -12.16 -2.59
C VAL A 315 8.07 -13.08 -1.43
N SER A 316 7.09 -12.73 -0.60
CA SER A 316 6.62 -13.60 0.49
C SER A 316 5.50 -14.53 0.04
N MET A 317 4.37 -13.98 -0.44
CA MET A 317 3.25 -14.76 -0.93
C MET A 317 3.41 -15.04 -2.41
N TRP A 318 3.52 -13.98 -3.22
CA TRP A 318 3.69 -14.11 -4.66
C TRP A 318 5.17 -14.31 -5.01
N GLN A 319 5.50 -15.53 -5.42
CA GLN A 319 6.85 -15.96 -5.79
C GLN A 319 6.83 -16.56 -7.19
N PRO A 320 6.81 -15.74 -8.27
CA PRO A 320 6.68 -16.25 -9.64
C PRO A 320 7.85 -17.13 -10.10
N TRP A 321 8.95 -17.18 -9.34
CA TRP A 321 10.12 -18.03 -9.57
C TRP A 321 10.10 -19.35 -8.77
N ALA A 322 9.09 -19.59 -7.93
CA ALA A 322 9.00 -20.76 -7.06
C ALA A 322 7.61 -21.42 -7.14
N THR A 323 7.51 -22.67 -6.70
CA THR A 323 6.23 -23.36 -6.48
C THR A 323 5.77 -23.18 -5.03
N GLY A 324 4.47 -23.28 -4.79
CA GLY A 324 3.87 -23.13 -3.45
C GLY A 324 3.50 -21.69 -3.07
N GLY A 325 3.80 -20.71 -3.92
CA GLY A 325 3.40 -19.31 -3.73
C GLY A 325 1.90 -19.06 -4.01
N ALA A 326 1.42 -17.91 -3.56
CA ALA A 326 0.10 -17.39 -3.91
C ALA A 326 0.10 -16.93 -5.37
N HIS A 327 -0.96 -17.27 -6.10
CA HIS A 327 -1.17 -16.78 -7.46
C HIS A 327 -1.61 -15.32 -7.46
N ALA A 328 -1.09 -14.55 -8.42
CA ALA A 328 -1.51 -13.17 -8.66
C ALA A 328 -2.46 -13.12 -9.86
N GLN A 329 -3.71 -12.75 -9.62
CA GLN A 329 -4.68 -12.52 -10.69
C GLN A 329 -4.56 -11.07 -11.20
N ILE A 330 -3.41 -10.69 -11.74
CA ILE A 330 -3.15 -9.29 -12.15
C ILE A 330 -4.22 -8.86 -13.18
N PHE A 331 -4.96 -7.79 -12.88
CA PHE A 331 -6.14 -7.33 -13.62
C PHE A 331 -7.33 -8.31 -13.68
N GLY A 332 -7.37 -9.28 -12.77
CA GLY A 332 -8.53 -10.17 -12.54
C GLY A 332 -9.78 -9.41 -12.12
N ASN A 333 -10.84 -10.17 -11.81
CA ASN A 333 -12.18 -9.62 -11.58
C ASN A 333 -12.19 -8.46 -10.55
N PRO A 334 -12.58 -7.24 -10.94
CA PRO A 334 -12.40 -6.06 -10.09
C PRO A 334 -13.54 -5.79 -9.09
N TYR A 335 -14.66 -6.52 -9.19
CA TYR A 335 -15.77 -6.43 -8.24
C TYR A 335 -16.48 -7.78 -8.09
N VAL A 336 -17.27 -7.93 -7.02
CA VAL A 336 -18.10 -9.13 -6.79
C VAL A 336 -19.51 -8.74 -6.35
N MET A 337 -20.46 -9.65 -6.51
CA MET A 337 -21.82 -9.49 -5.99
C MET A 337 -21.95 -10.19 -4.64
N VAL A 338 -22.35 -9.45 -3.60
CA VAL A 338 -22.57 -9.99 -2.26
C VAL A 338 -23.87 -9.39 -1.71
N GLY A 339 -24.83 -10.25 -1.36
CA GLY A 339 -26.12 -9.79 -0.84
C GLY A 339 -26.86 -8.83 -1.80
N GLY A 340 -26.71 -9.03 -3.12
CA GLY A 340 -27.31 -8.18 -4.15
C GLY A 340 -26.61 -6.83 -4.37
N LYS A 341 -25.54 -6.52 -3.62
CA LYS A 341 -24.73 -5.30 -3.77
C LYS A 341 -23.41 -5.59 -4.46
N ARG A 342 -22.92 -4.62 -5.22
CA ARG A 342 -21.60 -4.64 -5.87
C ARG A 342 -20.53 -4.25 -4.85
N ALA A 343 -19.68 -5.18 -4.46
CA ALA A 343 -18.56 -4.92 -3.57
C ALA A 343 -17.24 -4.83 -4.36
N ALA A 344 -16.39 -3.88 -3.99
CA ALA A 344 -14.97 -3.87 -4.36
C ALA A 344 -14.18 -4.69 -3.32
N PRO A 345 -13.76 -5.93 -3.65
CA PRO A 345 -12.97 -6.74 -2.74
C PRO A 345 -11.51 -6.27 -2.76
N LEU A 346 -10.94 -6.07 -1.57
CA LEU A 346 -9.53 -5.76 -1.39
C LEU A 346 -8.96 -6.68 -0.31
N ILE A 347 -7.94 -7.47 -0.67
CA ILE A 347 -7.25 -8.36 0.28
C ILE A 347 -5.89 -7.77 0.63
N CYS A 348 -5.73 -7.42 1.91
CA CYS A 348 -4.46 -7.10 2.56
C CYS A 348 -3.63 -6.11 1.74
N TYR A 349 -2.54 -6.57 1.13
CA TYR A 349 -1.60 -5.77 0.34
C TYR A 349 -2.25 -4.87 -0.70
N GLU A 350 -3.39 -5.28 -1.27
CA GLU A 350 -4.12 -4.50 -2.28
C GLU A 350 -4.58 -3.12 -1.77
N LEU A 351 -4.80 -2.98 -0.46
CA LEU A 351 -5.16 -1.70 0.17
C LEU A 351 -4.04 -0.66 0.08
N LEU A 352 -2.79 -1.10 -0.09
CA LEU A 352 -1.63 -0.20 -0.23
C LEU A 352 -1.41 0.26 -1.67
N LEU A 353 -2.08 -0.36 -2.64
CA LEU A 353 -1.84 -0.16 -4.06
C LEU A 353 -2.90 0.75 -4.68
N VAL A 354 -2.51 1.53 -5.67
CA VAL A 354 -3.42 2.45 -6.37
C VAL A 354 -4.26 1.70 -7.42
N TRP A 355 -3.62 0.92 -8.29
CA TRP A 355 -4.30 0.33 -9.44
C TRP A 355 -5.44 -0.65 -9.10
N PRO A 356 -5.38 -1.55 -8.09
CA PRO A 356 -6.48 -2.48 -7.83
C PRO A 356 -7.72 -1.71 -7.38
N VAL A 357 -7.51 -0.68 -6.56
CA VAL A 357 -8.59 0.19 -6.09
C VAL A 357 -9.21 0.93 -7.27
N LEU A 358 -8.42 1.67 -8.06
CA LEU A 358 -8.95 2.41 -9.20
C LEU A 358 -9.62 1.49 -10.23
N GLN A 359 -9.07 0.30 -10.46
CA GLN A 359 -9.70 -0.71 -11.33
C GLN A 359 -11.09 -1.09 -10.81
N SER A 360 -11.24 -1.25 -9.50
CA SER A 360 -12.54 -1.59 -8.88
C SER A 360 -13.53 -0.43 -8.97
N MET A 361 -13.06 0.80 -8.75
CA MET A 361 -13.90 2.01 -8.79
C MET A 361 -14.44 2.33 -10.19
N MET A 362 -13.79 1.85 -11.26
CA MET A 362 -14.32 1.97 -12.63
C MET A 362 -15.65 1.23 -12.82
N TYR A 363 -15.99 0.30 -11.93
CA TYR A 363 -17.22 -0.47 -11.96
C TYR A 363 -18.23 0.03 -10.94
N GLU A 364 -18.09 1.24 -10.41
CA GLU A 364 -19.10 1.89 -9.54
C GLU A 364 -19.60 0.94 -8.43
N PRO A 365 -18.72 0.44 -7.55
CA PRO A 365 -19.11 -0.44 -6.46
C PRO A 365 -19.97 0.31 -5.45
N ASP A 366 -20.91 -0.40 -4.82
CA ASP A 366 -21.75 0.14 -3.74
C ASP A 366 -21.00 0.22 -2.40
N MET A 367 -19.87 -0.49 -2.27
CA MET A 367 -19.05 -0.55 -1.04
C MET A 367 -17.67 -1.14 -1.30
N ILE A 368 -16.76 -0.93 -0.35
CA ILE A 368 -15.50 -1.66 -0.25
C ILE A 368 -15.62 -2.75 0.81
N VAL A 369 -15.19 -3.97 0.48
CA VAL A 369 -15.01 -5.07 1.43
C VAL A 369 -13.52 -5.37 1.53
N ALA A 370 -12.92 -4.94 2.63
CA ALA A 370 -11.50 -5.00 2.88
C ALA A 370 -11.18 -6.04 3.96
N VAL A 371 -10.37 -7.04 3.64
CA VAL A 371 -9.97 -8.08 4.58
C VAL A 371 -8.46 -8.19 4.67
N GLY A 372 -7.91 -8.53 5.83
CA GLY A 372 -6.47 -8.68 5.96
C GLY A 372 -6.04 -9.55 7.14
N ASN A 373 -4.83 -10.08 7.04
CA ASN A 373 -4.24 -10.93 8.07
C ASN A 373 -2.94 -10.31 8.60
N GLY A 374 -3.00 -9.80 9.83
CA GLY A 374 -1.98 -9.02 10.50
C GLY A 374 -1.19 -9.77 11.58
N TRP A 375 -1.41 -11.08 11.79
CA TRP A 375 -0.77 -11.87 12.86
C TRP A 375 0.77 -11.73 12.89
N TRP A 376 1.38 -11.54 11.73
CA TRP A 376 2.82 -11.45 11.54
C TRP A 376 3.37 -10.06 11.84
N THR A 377 2.53 -9.05 12.03
CA THR A 377 2.95 -7.65 12.10
C THR A 377 3.50 -7.24 13.47
N GLY A 378 3.34 -8.09 14.50
CA GLY A 378 3.95 -7.90 15.82
C GLY A 378 3.51 -6.62 16.54
N GLY A 379 2.29 -6.14 16.28
CA GLY A 379 1.79 -4.87 16.82
C GLY A 379 2.41 -3.63 16.17
N SER A 380 3.10 -3.78 15.03
CA SER A 380 3.52 -2.64 14.21
C SER A 380 2.32 -1.96 13.55
N ASN A 381 2.56 -0.83 12.92
CA ASN A 381 1.50 -0.02 12.31
C ASN A 381 1.04 -0.50 10.93
N ILE A 382 1.44 -1.69 10.48
CA ILE A 382 1.10 -2.21 9.15
C ILE A 382 -0.42 -2.35 9.00
N VAL A 383 -1.10 -3.00 9.95
CA VAL A 383 -2.57 -3.16 9.92
C VAL A 383 -3.26 -1.79 9.97
N SER A 384 -2.78 -0.87 10.83
CA SER A 384 -3.32 0.47 10.92
C SER A 384 -3.18 1.25 9.60
N ILE A 385 -2.06 1.10 8.88
CA ILE A 385 -1.87 1.69 7.55
C ILE A 385 -2.86 1.09 6.53
N LEU A 386 -3.09 -0.22 6.56
CA LEU A 386 -4.06 -0.88 5.67
C LEU A 386 -5.47 -0.32 5.88
N LYS A 387 -5.90 -0.20 7.15
CA LYS A 387 -7.19 0.39 7.53
C LYS A 387 -7.30 1.84 7.08
N ALA A 388 -6.31 2.67 7.42
CA ALA A 388 -6.27 4.08 7.01
C ALA A 388 -6.32 4.28 5.49
N SER A 389 -5.69 3.37 4.73
CA SER A 389 -5.75 3.39 3.26
C SER A 389 -7.14 3.04 2.75
N GLY A 390 -7.78 1.99 3.32
CA GLY A 390 -9.17 1.64 3.01
C GLY A 390 -10.14 2.77 3.32
N GLU A 391 -10.00 3.40 4.48
CA GLU A 391 -10.79 4.55 4.91
C GLU A 391 -10.65 5.73 3.94
N ALA A 392 -9.43 6.05 3.53
CA ALA A 392 -9.20 7.11 2.56
C ALA A 392 -9.84 6.78 1.20
N TRP A 393 -9.67 5.55 0.69
CA TRP A 393 -10.29 5.18 -0.59
C TRP A 393 -11.81 5.20 -0.54
N ALA A 394 -12.43 4.64 0.50
CA ALA A 394 -13.88 4.69 0.68
C ALA A 394 -14.40 6.13 0.83
N SER A 395 -13.69 6.97 1.60
CA SER A 395 -14.05 8.37 1.81
C SER A 395 -13.93 9.20 0.52
N LEU A 396 -12.93 8.95 -0.33
CA LEU A 396 -12.80 9.63 -1.62
C LEU A 396 -14.03 9.40 -2.50
N PHE A 397 -14.52 8.16 -2.56
CA PHE A 397 -15.62 7.76 -3.45
C PHE A 397 -17.00 7.83 -2.80
N ASP A 398 -17.10 8.26 -1.54
CA ASP A 398 -18.35 8.32 -0.76
C ASP A 398 -19.12 6.99 -0.73
N ILE A 399 -18.38 5.90 -0.49
CA ILE A 399 -18.96 4.56 -0.40
C ILE A 399 -18.67 3.92 0.96
N PRO A 400 -19.59 3.11 1.50
CA PRO A 400 -19.37 2.34 2.72
C PRO A 400 -18.11 1.46 2.68
N LEU A 401 -17.55 1.21 3.87
CA LEU A 401 -16.38 0.36 4.06
C LEU A 401 -16.66 -0.69 5.12
N ILE A 402 -16.45 -1.95 4.77
CA ILE A 402 -16.47 -3.07 5.71
C ILE A 402 -15.05 -3.61 5.82
N MET A 403 -14.56 -3.69 7.05
CA MET A 403 -13.23 -4.19 7.36
C MET A 403 -13.28 -5.39 8.28
N ALA A 404 -12.48 -6.41 7.99
CA ALA A 404 -12.26 -7.55 8.87
C ALA A 404 -10.78 -7.93 8.88
N PHE A 405 -10.13 -7.82 10.03
CA PHE A 405 -8.70 -8.07 10.20
C PHE A 405 -8.42 -9.08 11.31
N ASN A 406 -7.44 -9.94 11.07
CA ASN A 406 -6.83 -10.74 12.14
C ASN A 406 -5.64 -9.96 12.70
N GLU A 407 -5.62 -9.66 14.00
CA GLU A 407 -4.67 -8.73 14.64
C GLU A 407 -3.69 -9.37 15.62
#